data_AF-A0A259DA60-F1
#
_entry.id   AF-A0A259DA60-F1
#
_cell.length_a   1.000
_cell.length_b   1.000
_cell.length_c   1.000
_cell.angle_alpha   90.00
_cell.angle_beta   90.00
_cell.angle_gamma   90.00
#
_symmetry.space_group_name_H-M   'P 1'
#
loop_
_entity.id
_entity.type
_entity.pdbx_description
1 polymer ?
#
loop_
_entity_poly.entity_id
_entity_poly.type
_entity_poly.pdbx_seq_one_letter_code
_entity_poly.pdbx_strand_id
1 'polypeptide(L)'
;MYAIIERPENGATAKQIISKVSQEVLLPSNLLEGHYCDNHFPSRKPIDRYSCVELIRYIWINHSSRRALLVKLPKDLSSDDALIQGFDHHYLGYVPKKIGRSYLKDLAILYKKINDIEKYKLQLGTGIFALMGTAGMSVFSKRELSSLLSEQAKSLRPVYAMIDERLDTLRSELAEKRDIFVRGSANSYYDRLAA
;
A
#
# COMPACT_ATOMS: atom_id res chain seq x y z
N MET A 1 13.22 -2.12 -15.18
CA MET A 1 12.05 -2.83 -14.63
C MET A 1 12.24 -3.16 -13.16
N TYR A 2 11.16 -3.35 -12.41
CA TYR A 2 11.21 -3.90 -11.05
C TYR A 2 10.29 -5.11 -10.94
N ALA A 3 10.74 -6.19 -10.34
CA ALA A 3 9.92 -7.36 -10.03
C ALA A 3 9.52 -7.35 -8.55
N ILE A 4 8.31 -7.79 -8.23
CA ILE A 4 7.80 -7.84 -6.86
C ILE A 4 7.52 -9.29 -6.51
N ILE A 5 8.16 -9.75 -5.44
CA ILE A 5 8.10 -11.13 -5.01
C ILE A 5 7.70 -11.15 -3.53
N GLU A 6 6.61 -11.84 -3.22
CA GLU A 6 6.22 -12.12 -1.85
C GLU A 6 7.28 -12.96 -1.16
N ARG A 7 7.65 -12.57 0.06
CA ARG A 7 8.56 -13.37 0.87
C ARG A 7 7.82 -14.64 1.31
N PRO A 8 8.29 -15.83 0.95
CA PRO A 8 7.67 -17.08 1.39
C PRO A 8 7.72 -17.22 2.92
N GLU A 9 6.70 -17.87 3.48
CA GLU A 9 6.52 -18.05 4.93
C GLU A 9 7.66 -18.83 5.57
N ASN A 10 8.35 -19.67 4.79
CA ASN A 10 9.55 -20.41 5.20
C ASN A 10 10.75 -19.51 5.56
N GLY A 11 10.61 -18.19 5.48
CA GLY A 11 11.58 -17.23 5.98
C GLY A 11 12.72 -16.94 5.01
N ALA A 12 12.59 -17.28 3.72
CA ALA A 12 13.66 -17.04 2.72
C ALA A 12 14.23 -15.62 2.81
N THR A 13 15.56 -15.54 2.78
CA THR A 13 16.32 -14.28 2.83
C THR A 13 16.29 -13.57 1.48
N ALA A 14 16.52 -12.26 1.46
CA ALA A 14 16.64 -11.51 0.20
C ALA A 14 17.71 -12.12 -0.72
N LYS A 15 18.82 -12.61 -0.16
CA LYS A 15 19.88 -13.27 -0.93
C LYS A 15 19.37 -14.51 -1.65
N GLN A 16 18.56 -15.34 -1.00
CA GLN A 16 17.98 -16.55 -1.62
C GLN A 16 17.00 -16.18 -2.73
N ILE A 17 16.14 -15.18 -2.49
CA ILE A 17 15.20 -14.71 -3.51
C ILE A 17 15.96 -14.12 -4.71
N ILE A 18 16.95 -13.26 -4.48
CA ILE A 18 17.79 -12.67 -5.54
C ILE A 18 18.55 -13.75 -6.30
N SER A 19 19.09 -14.76 -5.61
CA SER A 19 19.78 -15.88 -6.26
C SER A 19 18.84 -16.68 -7.15
N LYS A 20 17.58 -16.87 -6.74
CA LYS A 20 16.58 -17.54 -7.56
C LYS A 20 16.17 -16.67 -8.75
N VAL A 21 15.91 -15.38 -8.56
CA VAL A 21 15.66 -14.44 -9.67
C VAL A 21 16.81 -14.42 -10.67
N SER A 22 18.05 -14.46 -10.18
CA SER A 22 19.27 -14.53 -10.99
C SER A 22 19.28 -15.76 -11.91
N GLN A 23 18.85 -16.91 -11.39
CA GLN A 23 18.70 -18.16 -12.17
C GLN A 23 17.58 -18.04 -13.21
N GLU A 24 16.38 -17.59 -12.81
CA GLU A 24 15.23 -17.50 -13.73
C GLU A 24 15.44 -16.49 -14.87
N VAL A 25 16.18 -15.41 -14.59
CA VAL A 25 16.36 -14.29 -15.53
C VAL A 25 17.68 -14.36 -16.30
N LEU A 26 18.50 -15.38 -16.01
CA LEU A 26 19.84 -15.57 -16.60
C LEU A 26 20.70 -14.29 -16.45
N LEU A 27 20.66 -13.69 -15.26
CA LEU A 27 21.44 -12.50 -14.91
C LEU A 27 22.29 -12.78 -13.69
N PRO A 28 23.57 -12.36 -13.66
CA PRO A 28 24.41 -12.42 -12.47
C PRO A 28 23.74 -11.77 -11.25
N SER A 29 23.74 -12.47 -10.10
CA SER A 29 23.09 -12.02 -8.86
C SER A 29 23.68 -10.73 -8.30
N ASN A 30 24.96 -10.44 -8.60
CA ASN A 30 25.63 -9.19 -8.24
C ASN A 30 25.12 -7.96 -9.03
N LEU A 31 24.38 -8.16 -10.11
CA LEU A 31 23.74 -7.09 -10.89
C LEU A 31 22.29 -6.83 -10.46
N LEU A 32 21.78 -7.60 -9.49
CA LEU A 32 20.42 -7.48 -8.98
C LEU A 32 20.44 -6.78 -7.62
N GLU A 33 19.68 -5.68 -7.52
CA GLU A 33 19.47 -4.97 -6.26
C GLU A 33 18.10 -5.36 -5.71
N GLY A 34 18.04 -5.77 -4.44
CA GLY A 34 16.80 -6.10 -3.74
C GLY A 34 16.49 -5.11 -2.63
N HIS A 35 15.21 -4.73 -2.50
CA HIS A 35 14.73 -3.82 -1.48
C HIS A 35 13.48 -4.39 -0.81
N TYR A 36 13.48 -4.49 0.51
CA TYR A 36 12.29 -4.94 1.24
C TYR A 36 11.18 -3.89 1.23
N CYS A 37 9.95 -4.31 0.96
CA CYS A 37 8.75 -3.49 1.08
C CYS A 37 8.12 -3.69 2.46
N ASP A 38 8.88 -3.45 3.53
CA ASP A 38 8.41 -3.52 4.91
C ASP A 38 8.14 -2.12 5.50
N ASN A 39 7.35 -2.08 6.58
CA ASN A 39 6.81 -0.86 7.20
C ASN A 39 7.86 0.16 7.71
N HIS A 40 9.15 -0.14 7.58
CA HIS A 40 10.26 0.77 7.87
C HIS A 40 10.52 1.74 6.71
N PHE A 41 9.48 2.40 6.22
CA PHE A 41 9.61 3.42 5.18
C PHE A 41 9.99 4.77 5.82
N PRO A 42 11.02 5.49 5.35
CA PRO A 42 11.49 6.72 5.99
C PRO A 42 10.45 7.84 5.88
N SER A 43 9.63 7.98 6.93
CA SER A 43 8.46 8.87 6.95
C SER A 43 8.79 10.38 6.88
N ARG A 44 10.04 10.76 7.14
CA ARG A 44 10.43 12.18 7.29
C ARG A 44 10.81 12.87 5.97
N LYS A 45 11.16 12.09 4.94
CA LYS A 45 11.58 12.66 3.65
C LYS A 45 10.33 12.99 2.82
N PRO A 46 10.24 14.18 2.19
CA PRO A 46 9.10 14.53 1.35
C PRO A 46 9.04 13.64 0.10
N ILE A 47 7.83 13.27 -0.34
CA ILE A 47 7.59 12.39 -1.50
C ILE A 47 8.30 12.91 -2.75
N ASP A 48 8.39 14.23 -2.92
CA ASP A 48 9.07 14.87 -4.05
C ASP A 48 10.55 14.49 -4.19
N ARG A 49 11.19 14.07 -3.10
CA ARG A 49 12.60 13.68 -3.07
C ARG A 49 12.79 12.17 -3.20
N TYR A 50 11.71 11.38 -3.28
CA TYR A 50 11.82 9.93 -3.40
C TYR A 50 12.38 9.55 -4.77
N SER A 51 13.29 8.58 -4.75
CA SER A 51 13.74 7.79 -5.90
C SER A 51 12.60 6.91 -6.41
N CYS A 52 12.73 6.37 -7.62
CA CYS A 52 11.72 5.45 -8.17
C CYS A 52 11.51 4.22 -7.27
N VAL A 53 12.60 3.68 -6.70
CA VAL A 53 12.54 2.56 -5.75
C VAL A 53 11.72 2.92 -4.52
N GLU A 54 11.99 4.08 -3.92
CA GLU A 54 11.27 4.59 -2.75
C GLU A 54 9.78 4.80 -3.09
N LEU A 55 9.45 5.37 -4.25
CA LEU A 55 8.07 5.57 -4.67
C LEU A 55 7.32 4.23 -4.84
N ILE A 56 7.93 3.25 -5.50
CA ILE A 56 7.31 1.93 -5.73
C ILE A 56 7.08 1.21 -4.40
N ARG A 57 8.07 1.22 -3.50
CA ARG A 57 7.93 0.67 -2.15
C ARG A 57 6.80 1.35 -1.38
N TYR A 58 6.74 2.69 -1.42
CA TYR A 58 5.68 3.45 -0.77
C TYR A 58 4.30 3.06 -1.31
N ILE A 59 4.13 2.99 -2.63
CA ILE A 59 2.87 2.58 -3.26
C ILE A 59 2.52 1.15 -2.85
N TRP A 60 3.47 0.21 -2.93
CA TRP A 60 3.22 -1.20 -2.58
C TRP A 60 2.75 -1.37 -1.14
N ILE A 61 3.44 -0.76 -0.17
CA ILE A 61 3.10 -0.86 1.25
C ILE A 61 1.69 -0.36 1.54
N ASN A 62 1.25 0.68 0.82
CA ASN A 62 -0.08 1.26 1.01
C ASN A 62 -1.16 0.56 0.17
N HIS A 63 -0.78 -0.15 -0.89
CA HIS A 63 -1.69 -0.94 -1.72
C HIS A 63 -1.91 -2.36 -1.18
N SER A 64 -0.86 -2.99 -0.64
CA SER A 64 -0.87 -4.37 -0.17
C SER A 64 -0.16 -4.50 1.17
N SER A 65 -0.79 -5.21 2.11
CA SER A 65 -0.24 -5.52 3.43
C SER A 65 0.80 -6.64 3.43
N ARG A 66 1.12 -7.21 2.26
CA ARG A 66 2.03 -8.36 2.11
C ARG A 66 3.50 -7.98 2.23
N ARG A 67 4.30 -8.87 2.82
CA ARG A 67 5.76 -8.72 2.94
C ARG A 67 6.41 -9.06 1.60
N ALA A 68 6.71 -8.04 0.79
CA ALA A 68 7.33 -8.23 -0.51
C ALA A 68 8.82 -7.81 -0.54
N LEU A 69 9.56 -8.40 -1.48
CA LEU A 69 10.88 -7.98 -1.92
C LEU A 69 10.75 -7.40 -3.34
N LEU A 70 11.15 -6.14 -3.49
CA LEU A 70 11.29 -5.46 -4.77
C LEU A 70 12.68 -5.71 -5.33
N VAL A 71 12.77 -6.36 -6.49
CA VAL A 71 14.04 -6.65 -7.17
C VAL A 71 14.16 -5.74 -8.39
N LYS A 72 15.19 -4.90 -8.42
CA LYS A 72 15.52 -4.03 -9.56
C LYS A 72 16.25 -4.86 -10.61
N LEU A 73 15.71 -4.85 -11.83
CA LEU A 73 16.27 -5.55 -12.97
C LEU A 73 16.97 -4.55 -13.90
N PRO A 74 18.22 -4.83 -14.35
CA PRO A 74 19.00 -3.93 -15.20
C PRO A 74 18.45 -3.80 -16.63
N LYS A 75 17.72 -4.82 -17.09
CA LYS A 75 17.04 -4.86 -18.38
C LYS A 75 15.53 -5.05 -18.18
N ASP A 76 14.75 -4.64 -19.17
CA ASP A 76 13.34 -5.00 -19.22
C ASP A 76 13.23 -6.43 -19.76
N LEU A 77 12.34 -7.24 -19.17
CA LEU A 77 12.09 -8.61 -19.60
C LEU A 77 11.06 -8.61 -20.73
N SER A 78 11.27 -9.48 -21.71
CA SER A 78 10.31 -9.72 -22.81
C SER A 78 9.06 -10.44 -22.32
N SER A 79 9.21 -11.36 -21.35
CA SER A 79 8.12 -12.04 -20.62
C SER A 79 8.56 -12.29 -19.17
N ASP A 80 7.60 -12.33 -18.25
CA ASP A 80 7.78 -12.72 -16.84
C ASP A 80 7.44 -14.19 -16.57
N ASP A 81 7.19 -15.01 -17.61
CA ASP A 81 6.84 -16.44 -17.49
C ASP A 81 7.81 -17.25 -16.63
N ALA A 82 9.12 -17.01 -16.77
CA ALA A 82 10.13 -17.68 -15.96
C ALA A 82 10.00 -17.33 -14.46
N LEU A 83 9.68 -16.07 -14.15
CA LEU A 83 9.44 -15.65 -12.77
C LEU A 83 8.12 -16.21 -12.23
N ILE A 84 7.10 -16.30 -13.08
CA ILE A 84 5.83 -16.94 -12.74
C ILE A 84 6.05 -18.42 -12.43
N GLN A 85 6.78 -19.16 -13.26
CA GLN A 85 7.06 -20.57 -13.01
C GLN A 85 7.95 -20.79 -11.80
N GLY A 86 8.98 -19.95 -11.63
CA GLY A 86 9.93 -20.08 -10.52
C GLY A 86 9.34 -19.74 -9.15
N PHE A 87 8.50 -18.70 -9.05
CA PHE A 87 7.96 -18.22 -7.77
C PHE A 87 6.47 -18.54 -7.57
N ASP A 88 5.79 -19.04 -8.60
CA ASP A 88 4.39 -19.42 -8.61
C ASP A 88 3.49 -18.32 -8.00
N HIS A 89 2.87 -18.58 -6.86
CA HIS A 89 1.98 -17.65 -6.20
C HIS A 89 2.70 -16.51 -5.48
N HIS A 90 4.00 -16.66 -5.23
CA HIS A 90 4.83 -15.62 -4.63
C HIS A 90 5.26 -14.55 -5.65
N TYR A 91 5.06 -14.76 -6.95
CA TYR A 91 5.30 -13.70 -7.92
C TYR A 91 4.09 -12.76 -7.99
N LEU A 92 4.29 -11.51 -7.58
CA LEU A 92 3.21 -10.52 -7.46
C LEU A 92 3.10 -9.60 -8.69
N GLY A 93 4.08 -9.68 -9.60
CA GLY A 93 4.11 -8.91 -10.84
C GLY A 93 5.36 -8.02 -10.97
N TYR A 94 5.31 -7.07 -11.89
CA TYR A 94 6.39 -6.15 -12.18
C TYR A 94 5.91 -4.72 -12.42
N VAL A 95 6.83 -3.78 -12.25
CA VAL A 95 6.67 -2.36 -12.60
C VAL A 95 7.49 -2.09 -13.88
N PRO A 96 6.83 -1.79 -15.02
CA PRO A 96 7.48 -1.41 -16.25
C PRO A 96 8.39 -0.18 -16.09
N LYS A 97 9.55 -0.18 -16.75
CA LYS A 97 10.47 0.98 -16.75
C LYS A 97 9.85 2.24 -17.38
N LYS A 98 8.89 2.06 -18.30
CA LYS A 98 8.22 3.14 -19.06
C LYS A 98 7.27 4.03 -18.26
N ILE A 99 6.86 3.64 -17.04
CA ILE A 99 5.89 4.39 -16.24
C ILE A 99 6.41 5.79 -15.87
N GLY A 100 7.73 5.94 -15.73
CA GLY A 100 8.36 7.22 -15.41
C GLY A 100 8.15 7.64 -13.96
N ARG A 101 9.01 8.55 -13.48
CA ARG A 101 9.02 9.00 -12.08
C ARG A 101 7.83 9.89 -11.73
N SER A 102 7.38 10.74 -12.66
CA SER A 102 6.26 11.65 -12.47
C SER A 102 4.97 10.90 -12.13
N TYR A 103 4.65 9.85 -12.89
CA TYR A 103 3.47 9.04 -12.65
C TYR A 103 3.51 8.35 -11.27
N LEU A 104 4.65 7.74 -10.92
CA LEU A 104 4.85 7.13 -9.59
C LEU A 104 4.70 8.15 -8.46
N LYS A 105 5.17 9.38 -8.68
CA LYS A 105 5.03 10.47 -7.71
C LYS A 105 3.56 10.83 -7.51
N ASP A 106 2.79 11.00 -8.59
CA ASP A 106 1.37 11.35 -8.50
C ASP A 106 0.57 10.27 -7.75
N LEU A 107 0.85 9.00 -8.05
CA LEU A 107 0.26 7.87 -7.32
C LEU A 107 0.63 7.89 -5.83
N ALA A 108 1.90 8.07 -5.50
CA ALA A 108 2.32 8.13 -4.10
C ALA A 108 1.65 9.29 -3.34
N ILE A 109 1.42 10.43 -3.99
CA ILE A 109 0.68 11.56 -3.42
C ILE A 109 -0.78 11.19 -3.15
N LEU A 110 -1.44 10.47 -4.08
CA LEU A 110 -2.82 10.03 -3.88
C LEU A 110 -2.94 9.04 -2.71
N TYR A 111 -2.09 8.01 -2.67
CA TYR A 111 -2.05 7.08 -1.53
C TYR A 111 -1.83 7.82 -0.21
N LYS A 112 -0.92 8.80 -0.19
CA LYS A 112 -0.69 9.63 1.00
C LYS A 112 -1.95 10.37 1.42
N LYS A 113 -2.64 11.05 0.49
CA LYS A 113 -3.87 11.80 0.79
C LYS A 113 -4.96 10.90 1.34
N ILE A 114 -5.17 9.72 0.74
CA ILE A 114 -6.15 8.73 1.22
C ILE A 114 -5.81 8.32 2.66
N ASN A 115 -4.58 7.89 2.90
CA ASN A 115 -4.13 7.48 4.24
C ASN A 115 -4.23 8.58 5.29
N ASP A 116 -3.88 9.82 4.94
CA ASP A 116 -3.94 10.95 5.86
C ASP A 116 -5.41 11.26 6.25
N ILE A 117 -6.35 11.17 5.30
CA ILE A 117 -7.78 11.34 5.57
C ILE A 117 -8.35 10.16 6.35
N GLU A 118 -7.96 8.92 6.05
CA GLU A 118 -8.39 7.73 6.82
C GLU A 118 -7.91 7.79 8.27
N LYS A 119 -6.67 8.24 8.51
CA LYS A 119 -6.15 8.50 9.86
C LYS A 119 -6.96 9.57 10.57
N TYR A 120 -7.31 10.65 9.89
CA TYR A 120 -8.15 11.70 10.46
C TYR A 120 -9.55 11.18 10.82
N LYS A 121 -10.18 10.38 9.93
CA LYS A 121 -11.45 9.70 10.20
C LYS A 121 -11.38 8.82 11.45
N LEU A 122 -10.30 8.04 11.59
CA LEU A 122 -10.08 7.18 12.76
C LEU A 122 -9.93 8.00 14.04
N GLN A 123 -9.14 9.07 14.02
CA GLN A 123 -8.93 9.96 15.17
C GLN A 123 -10.22 10.64 15.64
N LEU A 124 -11.05 11.10 14.70
CA LEU A 124 -12.39 11.61 15.00
C LEU A 124 -13.25 10.56 15.69
N GLY A 125 -13.19 9.31 15.24
CA GLY A 125 -13.86 8.18 15.88
C GLY A 125 -13.38 7.94 17.31
N THR A 126 -12.05 7.88 17.50
CA THR A 126 -11.43 7.66 18.82
C THR A 126 -11.78 8.75 19.83
N GLY A 127 -11.91 10.01 19.40
CA GLY A 127 -12.35 11.11 20.27
C GLY A 127 -13.72 10.86 20.91
N ILE A 128 -14.67 10.29 20.17
CA ILE A 128 -16.00 9.91 20.68
C ILE A 128 -15.88 8.75 21.67
N PHE A 129 -15.04 7.75 21.37
CA PHE A 129 -14.81 6.60 22.28
C PHE A 129 -14.12 7.00 23.59
N ALA A 130 -13.14 7.89 23.56
CA ALA A 130 -12.47 8.39 24.76
C ALA A 130 -13.42 9.21 25.66
N LEU A 131 -14.32 9.99 25.05
CA LEU A 131 -15.40 10.66 25.77
C LEU A 131 -16.35 9.67 26.43
N MET A 132 -16.71 8.56 25.76
CA MET A 132 -17.52 7.49 26.38
C MET A 132 -16.83 6.83 27.59
N GLY A 133 -15.53 6.56 27.51
CA GLY A 133 -14.77 5.95 28.60
C GLY A 133 -14.61 6.86 29.84
N THR A 134 -14.42 8.15 29.61
CA THR A 134 -14.27 9.15 30.69
C THR A 134 -15.62 9.59 31.28
N ALA A 135 -16.67 9.62 30.47
CA ALA A 135 -18.05 9.88 30.88
C ALA A 135 -18.56 8.85 31.92
N GLY A 136 -18.19 7.58 31.80
CA GLY A 136 -18.53 6.53 32.78
C GLY A 136 -17.95 6.76 34.19
N MET A 137 -16.95 7.64 34.29
CA MET A 137 -16.29 8.07 35.54
C MET A 137 -16.74 9.48 35.99
N SER A 138 -17.68 10.11 35.28
CA SER A 138 -18.10 11.50 35.50
C SER A 138 -19.29 11.63 36.47
N VAL A 139 -19.55 12.86 36.92
CA VAL A 139 -20.68 13.23 37.79
C VAL A 139 -22.03 13.20 37.05
N PHE A 140 -22.02 13.09 35.72
CA PHE A 140 -23.23 13.09 34.90
C PHE A 140 -23.99 11.76 35.02
N SER A 141 -25.32 11.85 35.00
CA SER A 141 -26.17 10.66 34.93
C SER A 141 -26.04 9.96 33.58
N LYS A 142 -26.33 8.65 33.54
CA LYS A 142 -26.34 7.87 32.29
C LYS A 142 -27.20 8.51 31.19
N ARG A 143 -28.31 9.18 31.55
CA ARG A 143 -29.21 9.83 30.58
C ARG A 143 -28.59 11.09 29.97
N GLU A 144 -27.95 11.92 30.79
CA GLU A 144 -27.27 13.15 30.32
C GLU A 144 -26.11 12.80 29.39
N LEU A 145 -25.33 11.77 29.74
CA LEU A 145 -24.24 11.26 28.90
C LEU A 145 -24.76 10.73 27.55
N SER A 146 -25.82 9.92 27.56
CA SER A 146 -26.44 9.44 26.32
C SER A 146 -26.96 10.57 25.45
N SER A 147 -27.53 11.63 26.04
CA SER A 147 -28.01 12.79 25.30
C SER A 147 -26.87 13.59 24.69
N LEU A 148 -25.79 13.83 25.45
CA LEU A 148 -24.60 14.55 24.97
C LEU A 148 -23.92 13.81 23.82
N LEU A 149 -23.74 12.49 23.95
CA LEU A 149 -23.17 11.65 22.90
C LEU A 149 -24.06 11.61 21.65
N SER A 150 -25.38 11.59 21.82
CA SER A 150 -26.34 11.66 20.70
C SER A 150 -26.22 12.98 19.95
N GLU A 151 -26.16 14.11 20.65
CA GLU A 151 -25.98 15.43 20.02
C GLU A 151 -24.61 15.55 19.34
N GLN A 152 -23.54 15.04 19.97
CA GLN A 152 -22.21 15.00 19.36
C GLN A 152 -22.18 14.11 18.10
N ALA A 153 -22.84 12.96 18.13
CA ALA A 153 -22.95 12.09 16.96
C ALA A 153 -23.73 12.75 15.82
N LYS A 154 -24.82 13.47 16.13
CA LYS A 154 -25.56 14.26 15.14
C LYS A 154 -24.71 15.38 14.56
N SER A 155 -23.94 16.10 15.38
CA SER A 155 -23.10 17.20 14.92
C SER A 155 -21.91 16.73 14.07
N LEU A 156 -21.38 15.53 14.32
CA LEU A 156 -20.27 14.97 13.56
C LEU A 156 -20.71 14.25 12.27
N ARG A 157 -21.99 13.87 12.14
CA ARG A 157 -22.51 13.17 10.95
C ARG A 157 -22.18 13.90 9.63
N PRO A 158 -22.37 15.23 9.49
CA PRO A 158 -21.99 15.94 8.27
C PRO A 158 -20.48 15.88 7.98
N VAL A 159 -19.64 15.90 9.02
CA VAL A 159 -18.18 15.81 8.89
C VAL A 159 -17.76 14.45 8.37
N TYR A 160 -18.34 13.36 8.91
CA TYR A 160 -18.10 12.02 8.39
C TYR A 160 -18.55 11.87 6.94
N ALA A 161 -19.72 12.40 6.58
CA ALA A 161 -20.22 12.35 5.20
C ALA A 161 -19.27 13.07 4.22
N MET A 162 -18.78 14.27 4.58
CA MET A 162 -17.81 15.01 3.78
C MET A 162 -16.47 14.26 3.64
N ILE A 163 -16.01 13.61 4.72
CA ILE A 163 -14.79 12.78 4.68
C ILE A 163 -14.98 11.59 3.73
N ASP A 164 -16.13 10.92 3.81
CA ASP A 164 -16.42 9.74 3.00
C ASP A 164 -16.53 10.10 1.51
N GLU A 165 -17.25 11.17 1.17
CA GLU A 165 -17.32 11.69 -0.20
C GLU A 165 -15.91 12.03 -0.75
N ARG A 166 -15.06 12.64 0.09
CA ARG A 166 -13.69 12.97 -0.32
C ARG A 166 -12.83 11.72 -0.50
N LEU A 167 -12.97 10.73 0.36
CA LEU A 167 -12.29 9.44 0.23
C LEU A 167 -12.73 8.71 -1.04
N ASP A 168 -14.02 8.70 -1.33
CA ASP A 168 -14.56 8.07 -2.53
C ASP A 168 -14.04 8.76 -3.78
N THR A 169 -14.02 10.09 -3.82
CA THR A 169 -13.42 10.85 -4.93
C THR A 169 -11.95 10.47 -5.16
N LEU A 170 -11.15 10.43 -4.09
CA LEU A 170 -9.72 10.09 -4.19
C LEU A 170 -9.49 8.62 -4.58
N ARG A 171 -10.34 7.70 -4.13
CA ARG A 171 -10.31 6.29 -4.52
C ARG A 171 -10.71 6.10 -5.98
N SER A 172 -11.68 6.88 -6.47
CA SER A 172 -12.02 6.93 -7.89
C SER A 172 -10.87 7.48 -8.73
N GLU A 173 -10.24 8.60 -8.33
CA GLU A 173 -9.03 9.12 -8.99
C GLU A 173 -7.90 8.09 -9.02
N LEU A 174 -7.75 7.32 -7.94
CA LEU A 174 -6.77 6.23 -7.86
C LEU A 174 -7.11 5.08 -8.81
N ALA A 175 -8.39 4.68 -8.91
CA ALA A 175 -8.85 3.63 -9.80
C ALA A 175 -8.74 4.00 -11.29
N GLU A 176 -8.95 5.28 -11.62
CA GLU A 176 -8.73 5.81 -12.98
C GLU A 176 -7.26 5.75 -13.40
N LYS A 177 -6.35 5.91 -12.43
CA LYS A 177 -4.92 5.66 -12.64
C LYS A 177 -4.69 4.15 -12.66
N ARG A 178 -4.58 3.60 -13.88
CA ARG A 178 -4.27 2.18 -14.14
C ARG A 178 -3.22 1.63 -13.17
N ASP A 179 -3.41 0.37 -12.78
CA ASP A 179 -2.47 -0.36 -11.94
C ASP A 179 -1.07 -0.38 -12.57
N ILE A 180 -0.07 -0.09 -11.76
CA ILE A 180 1.34 -0.13 -12.15
C ILE A 180 1.95 -1.51 -11.98
N PHE A 181 1.29 -2.38 -11.21
CA PHE A 181 1.73 -3.74 -10.94
C PHE A 181 1.11 -4.65 -12.00
N VAL A 182 1.93 -5.02 -12.98
CA VAL A 182 1.49 -5.82 -14.13
C VAL A 182 1.96 -7.26 -13.92
N ARG A 183 1.11 -8.24 -14.28
CA ARG A 183 1.47 -9.65 -14.40
C ARG A 183 1.24 -10.10 -15.85
N GLY A 184 2.17 -10.83 -16.46
CA GLY A 184 2.15 -11.17 -17.89
C GLY A 184 1.03 -12.06 -18.40
N SER A 185 0.07 -12.45 -17.56
CA SER A 185 -1.18 -13.08 -18.01
C SER A 185 -2.37 -12.49 -17.23
N ALA A 186 -3.25 -11.80 -17.95
CA ALA A 186 -4.26 -10.89 -17.42
C ALA A 186 -5.38 -11.52 -16.57
N ASN A 187 -5.38 -12.84 -16.33
CA ASN A 187 -6.50 -13.55 -15.69
C ASN A 187 -6.29 -13.96 -14.23
N SER A 188 -5.14 -13.72 -13.60
CA SER A 188 -4.86 -14.24 -12.24
C SER A 188 -4.88 -13.18 -11.12
N TYR A 189 -5.02 -11.89 -11.42
CA TYR A 189 -4.81 -10.84 -10.40
C TYR A 189 -6.06 -10.51 -9.59
N TYR A 190 -7.23 -10.39 -10.24
CA TYR A 190 -8.47 -10.01 -9.57
C TYR A 190 -9.00 -11.07 -8.58
N ASP A 191 -8.71 -12.35 -8.80
CA ASP A 191 -9.12 -13.43 -7.90
C ASP A 191 -8.34 -13.48 -6.57
N ARG A 192 -7.23 -12.75 -6.43
CA ARG A 192 -6.35 -12.82 -5.24
C ARG A 192 -6.33 -11.57 -4.36
N LEU A 193 -6.85 -10.45 -4.84
CA LEU A 193 -7.04 -9.24 -4.03
C LEU A 193 -8.37 -9.25 -3.25
N ALA A 194 -9.26 -10.19 -3.57
CA ALA A 194 -10.55 -10.38 -2.90
C ALA A 194 -10.53 -11.49 -1.81
N ALA A 195 -9.37 -12.10 -1.52
CA ALA A 195 -9.18 -13.16 -0.53
C ALA A 195 -8.31 -12.69 0.64
#